data_AF-K6U632-F1
#
_entry.id   AF-K6U632-F1
#
_cell.length_a   1.000
_cell.length_b   1.000
_cell.length_c   1.000
_cell.angle_alpha   90.00
_cell.angle_beta   90.00
_cell.angle_gamma   90.00
#
_symmetry.space_group_name_H-M   'P 1'
#
loop_
_entity.id
_entity.type
_entity.pdbx_description
1 polymer ?
#
loop_
_entity_poly.entity_id
_entity_poly.type
_entity_poly.pdbx_seq_one_letter_code
_entity_poly.pdbx_strand_id
1 'polypeptide(L)' 'MGNLIKISLYAELKGKKKNELNLQTVEEVIQKYNDWIKKSSREDKIENYEEFLQAQ' A
#
# COMPACT_ATOMS: atom_id res chain seq x y z
N MET A 1 -6.06 8.37 4.22
CA MET A 1 -4.89 7.95 5.03
C MET A 1 -3.61 8.57 4.47
N GLY A 2 -2.66 8.97 5.33
CA GLY A 2 -1.39 9.58 4.87
C GLY A 2 -0.43 8.57 4.23
N ASN A 3 0.37 9.02 3.25
CA ASN A 3 1.30 8.16 2.51
C ASN A 3 2.37 7.52 3.40
N LEU A 4 2.86 8.21 4.44
CA LEU A 4 3.83 7.64 5.38
C LEU A 4 3.31 6.36 6.04
N ILE A 5 2.02 6.32 6.40
CA ILE A 5 1.43 5.15 7.05
C ILE A 5 1.28 4.00 6.03
N LYS A 6 0.95 4.30 4.76
CA LYS A 6 0.91 3.32 3.67
C LYS A 6 2.30 2.69 3.43
N ILE A 7 3.36 3.51 3.42
CA ILE A 7 4.75 3.05 3.29
C ILE A 7 5.10 2.10 4.45
N SER A 8 4.78 2.48 5.69
CA SER A 8 5.04 1.63 6.87
C SER A 8 4.31 0.29 6.80
N LEU A 9 3.02 0.29 6.48
CA LEU A 9 2.23 -0.94 6.34
C LEU A 9 2.74 -1.84 5.22
N TYR A 10 3.10 -1.26 4.07
CA TYR A 10 3.71 -2.00 2.97
C TYR A 10 5.02 -2.66 3.38
N ALA A 11 5.87 -1.93 4.11
CA ALA A 11 7.13 -2.42 4.65
C ALA A 11 6.93 -3.58 5.64
N GLU A 12 5.93 -3.47 6.52
CA GLU A 12 5.60 -4.51 7.50
C GLU A 12 5.06 -5.78 6.81
N LEU A 13 4.14 -5.63 5.84
CA LEU A 13 3.50 -6.75 5.14
C LEU A 13 4.44 -7.49 4.17
N LYS A 14 5.32 -6.79 3.45
CA LYS A 14 6.29 -7.45 2.56
C LYS A 14 7.44 -8.14 3.30
N GLY A 15 7.49 -7.95 4.62
CA GLY A 15 8.37 -8.68 5.51
C GLY A 15 9.83 -8.30 5.34
N LYS A 16 10.60 -8.58 6.40
CA LYS A 16 12.05 -8.39 6.58
C LYS A 16 12.95 -9.14 5.56
N LYS A 17 12.61 -9.16 4.26
CA LYS A 17 13.38 -9.82 3.21
C LYS A 17 13.99 -8.76 2.29
N LYS A 18 15.27 -8.50 2.55
CA LYS A 18 16.25 -7.70 1.78
C LYS A 18 16.13 -6.18 1.96
N ASN A 19 17.00 -5.70 2.85
CA ASN A 19 17.57 -4.39 3.15
C ASN A 19 17.14 -3.07 2.49
N GLU A 20 16.40 -2.99 1.39
CA GLU A 20 16.07 -1.70 0.78
C GLU A 20 14.70 -1.77 0.11
N LEU A 21 13.74 -0.98 0.61
CA LEU A 21 12.49 -0.73 -0.11
C LEU A 21 12.81 0.17 -1.29
N ASN A 22 12.61 -0.34 -2.50
CA ASN A 22 12.69 0.50 -3.69
C ASN A 22 11.52 1.50 -3.65
N LEU A 23 11.85 2.78 -3.54
CA LEU A 23 10.88 3.88 -3.47
C LEU A 23 9.91 3.83 -4.65
N GLN A 24 10.41 3.57 -5.85
CA GLN A 24 9.59 3.47 -7.06
C GLN A 24 8.53 2.38 -6.92
N THR A 25 8.88 1.22 -6.37
CA THR A 25 7.92 0.13 -6.13
C THR A 25 6.84 0.55 -5.13
N VAL A 26 7.23 1.25 -4.07
CA VAL A 26 6.27 1.73 -3.07
C VAL A 26 5.32 2.79 -3.65
N GLU A 27 5.84 3.71 -4.46
CA GLU A 27 5.04 4.71 -5.17
C GLU A 27 4.05 4.06 -6.13
N GLU A 28 4.50 3.08 -6.93
CA GLU A 28 3.64 2.32 -7.84
C GLU A 28 2.52 1.57 -7.09
N VAL A 29 2.83 0.97 -5.94
CA VAL A 29 1.83 0.28 -5.10
C VAL A 29 0.80 1.27 -4.54
N ILE A 30 1.25 2.42 -4.04
CA ILE A 30 0.35 3.47 -3.53
C ILE A 30 -0.54 4.01 -4.66
N GLN A 31 0.01 4.20 -5.87
CA GLN A 31 -0.78 4.65 -7.02
C GLN A 31 -1.84 3.61 -7.42
N LYS A 32 -1.47 2.33 -7.51
CA LYS A 32 -2.42 1.24 -7.80
C LYS A 32 -3.54 1.16 -6.76
N TYR A 33 -3.20 1.33 -5.48
CA TYR A 33 -4.20 1.39 -4.42
C TYR A 33 -5.15 2.59 -4.59
N ASN A 34 -4.61 3.78 -4.86
CA ASN A 34 -5.43 4.99 -5.08
C ASN A 34 -6.40 4.80 -6.26
N ASP A 35 -5.97 4.13 -7.33
CA ASP A 35 -6.85 3.80 -8.46
C ASP A 35 -7.90 2.75 -8.08
N TRP A 36 -7.52 1.75 -7.29
CA TRP A 36 -8.42 0.71 -6.81
C TRP A 36 -9.53 1.25 -5.90
N ILE A 37 -9.21 2.12 -4.94
CA ILE A 37 -10.23 2.74 -4.07
C ILE A 37 -11.16 3.67 -4.85
N LYS A 38 -10.64 4.42 -5.83
CA LYS A 38 -11.46 5.26 -6.71
C LYS A 38 -12.43 4.44 -7.54
N LYS A 39 -11.98 3.32 -8.12
CA LYS A 39 -12.83 2.42 -8.92
C LYS A 39 -13.89 1.72 -8.08
N SER A 40 -13.55 1.35 -6.85
CA SER A 40 -14.45 0.64 -5.94
C SER A 40 -15.31 1.56 -5.07
N SER A 41 -15.19 2.89 -5.22
CA SER A 41 -15.84 3.89 -4.36
C SER A 41 -15.59 3.64 -2.85
N ARG A 42 -14.43 3.05 -2.52
CA ARG A 42 -14.01 2.78 -1.14
C ARG A 42 -13.33 4.01 -0.54
N GLU A 43 -13.44 4.14 0.78
CA GLU A 43 -12.73 5.17 1.53
C GLU A 43 -11.25 4.81 1.73
N ASP A 44 -10.39 5.83 1.79
CA ASP A 44 -8.96 5.64 2.06
C ASP A 44 -8.68 5.36 3.55
N LYS A 45 -8.90 4.10 3.96
CA LYS A 45 -8.77 3.56 5.32
C LYS A 45 -7.70 2.46 5.39
N ILE A 46 -7.16 2.25 6.60
CA ILE A 46 -6.12 1.23 6.87
C ILE A 46 -6.59 -0.16 6.44
N GLU A 47 -7.81 -0.54 6.83
CA GLU A 47 -8.41 -1.86 6.54
C GLU A 47 -8.44 -2.14 5.03
N ASN A 48 -8.85 -1.16 4.22
CA ASN A 48 -8.88 -1.30 2.76
C ASN A 48 -7.47 -1.43 2.17
N TYR A 49 -6.48 -0.73 2.74
CA TYR A 49 -5.10 -0.83 2.29
C TYR A 49 -4.48 -2.19 2.63
N GLU A 50 -4.76 -2.71 3.83
CA GLU A 50 -4.36 -4.06 4.22
C GLU A 50 -4.98 -5.14 3.33
N GLU A 51 -6.29 -5.06 3.07
CA GLU A 51 -6.98 -5.96 2.13
C GLU A 51 -6.35 -5.90 0.74
N PHE A 52 -6.07 -4.70 0.23
CA PHE A 52 -5.43 -4.51 -1.06
C PHE A 52 -4.05 -5.16 -1.13
N LEU A 53 -3.24 -5.00 -0.08
CA LEU A 53 -1.89 -5.55 -0.02
C LEU A 53 -1.87 -7.07 0.16
N GLN A 54 -2.85 -7.65 0.85
CA GLN A 54 -3.01 -9.10 0.99
C GLN A 54 -3.53 -9.77 -0.29
N ALA A 55 -4.32 -9.04 -1.10
CA ALA A 55 -4.82 -9.52 -2.38
C ALA A 55 -3.78 -9.47 -3.52
N GLN A 56 -2.57 -8.94 -3.26
CA GLN A 56 -1.45 -8.88 -4.22
C GLN A 56 -0.50 -10.08 -4.15
#